data_AF-B1HV41-F1
#
_entry.id   AF-B1HV41-F1
#
_cell.length_a   1.000
_cell.length_b   1.000
_cell.length_c   1.000
_cell.angle_alpha   90.00
_cell.angle_beta   90.00
_cell.angle_gamma   90.00
#
_symmetry.space_group_name_H-M   'P 1'
#
loop_
_entity.id
_entity.type
_entity.pdbx_description
1 polymer ?
#
loop_
_entity_poly.entity_id
_entity_poly.type
_entity_poly.pdbx_seq_one_letter_code
_entity_poly.pdbx_strand_id
1 'polypeptide(L)' 'MLPVIGEYLVLDRFVAACLGFILNYAAYLAEIFRGGLLAIDKGQYEAAQVLGLSKWQTTTRVILPQMLPRSLTSFIE' A
#
# COMPACT_ATOMS: atom_id res chain seq x y z
N MET A 1 16.43 -27.15 -4.22
CA MET A 1 15.53 -27.62 -3.13
C MET A 1 16.01 -26.93 -1.87
N LEU A 2 15.21 -26.07 -1.25
CA LEU A 2 15.62 -25.34 -0.05
C LEU A 2 15.67 -26.33 1.14
N PRO A 3 16.82 -26.52 1.80
CA PRO A 3 17.07 -27.63 2.70
C PRO A 3 16.27 -27.60 4.03
N VAL A 4 15.53 -26.52 4.31
CA VAL A 4 14.81 -26.33 5.59
C VAL A 4 13.28 -26.53 5.47
N ILE A 5 12.70 -26.45 4.27
CA ILE A 5 11.23 -26.48 4.04
C ILE A 5 10.78 -27.80 3.35
N GLY A 6 11.73 -28.72 3.18
CA GLY A 6 11.87 -29.68 2.07
C GLY A 6 10.73 -30.59 1.62
N GLU A 7 9.58 -30.71 2.31
CA GLU A 7 8.48 -31.58 1.83
C GLU A 7 7.05 -31.00 1.98
N TYR A 8 6.84 -29.96 2.80
CA TYR A 8 5.49 -29.44 3.08
C TYR A 8 5.06 -28.28 2.17
N LEU A 9 6.01 -27.62 1.49
CA LEU A 9 5.74 -26.47 0.63
C LEU A 9 6.16 -26.77 -0.82
N VAL A 10 5.72 -27.91 -1.35
CA VAL A 10 5.85 -28.23 -2.78
C VAL A 10 4.75 -27.48 -3.53
N LEU A 11 4.97 -26.19 -3.77
CA LEU A 11 4.13 -25.37 -4.63
C LEU A 11 4.42 -25.72 -6.09
N ASP A 12 3.36 -25.82 -6.89
CA ASP A 12 3.51 -25.91 -8.34
C ASP A 12 4.39 -24.76 -8.85
N ARG A 13 5.23 -25.03 -9.85
CA ARG A 13 6.25 -24.07 -10.34
C ARG A 13 5.63 -22.74 -10.74
N PHE A 14 4.43 -22.75 -11.31
CA PHE A 14 3.70 -21.54 -11.67
C PHE A 14 3.26 -20.77 -10.42
N VAL A 15 2.67 -21.46 -9.43
CA VAL A 15 2.19 -20.83 -8.18
C VAL A 15 3.36 -20.25 -7.38
N ALA A 16 4.48 -20.96 -7.29
CA ALA A 16 5.69 -20.48 -6.63
C ALA A 16 6.23 -19.21 -7.29
N ALA A 17 6.26 -19.17 -8.64
CA ALA A 17 6.66 -17.98 -9.39
C ALA A 17 5.70 -16.81 -9.14
N CYS A 18 4.38 -17.03 -9.26
CA CYS A 18 3.36 -16.01 -9.00
C CYS A 18 3.48 -15.42 -7.59
N LEU A 19 3.62 -16.25 -6.57
CA LEU A 19 3.78 -15.79 -5.19
C LEU A 19 5.04 -14.93 -5.01
N GLY A 20 6.16 -15.33 -5.61
CA GLY A 20 7.39 -14.54 -5.59
C GLY A 20 7.19 -13.15 -6.19
N PHE A 21 6.56 -13.07 -7.37
CA PHE A 21 6.28 -11.80 -8.02
C PHE A 21 5.26 -10.94 -7.24
N ILE A 22 4.17 -11.55 -6.75
CA ILE A 22 3.14 -10.83 -5.99
C ILE A 22 3.73 -10.25 -4.72
N LEU A 23 4.52 -11.01 -3.97
CA LEU A 23 5.13 -10.52 -2.73
C LEU A 23 6.11 -9.38 -2.98
N ASN A 24 6.96 -9.52 -4.01
CA ASN A 24 7.90 -8.46 -4.38
C ASN A 24 7.15 -7.17 -4.79
N TYR A 25 6.14 -7.29 -5.63
CA TYR A 25 5.35 -6.16 -6.11
C TYR A 25 4.50 -5.54 -5.00
N ALA A 26 3.92 -6.35 -4.10
CA ALA A 26 3.15 -5.88 -2.95
C ALA A 26 4.02 -5.08 -1.97
N ALA A 27 5.26 -5.49 -1.72
CA ALA A 27 6.20 -4.74 -0.89
C ALA A 27 6.53 -3.38 -1.50
N TYR A 28 6.77 -3.33 -2.82
CA TYR A 28 7.01 -2.09 -3.55
C TYR A 28 5.79 -1.15 -3.49
N LEU A 29 4.59 -1.67 -3.77
CA LEU A 29 3.33 -0.95 -3.66
C LEU A 29 3.08 -0.40 -2.25
N ALA A 30 3.35 -1.19 -1.22
CA ALA A 30 3.15 -0.79 0.16
C ALA A 30 4.00 0.45 0.49
N GLU A 31 5.24 0.50 -0.02
CA GLU A 31 6.15 1.60 0.24
C GLU A 31 5.76 2.88 -0.52
N ILE A 32 5.25 2.75 -1.75
CA ILE A 32 4.67 3.86 -2.51
C ILE A 32 3.45 4.45 -1.78
N PHE A 33 2.53 3.62 -1.30
CA PHE A 33 1.37 4.11 -0.57
C PHE A 33 1.75 4.70 0.78
N ARG A 34 2.75 4.12 1.48
CA ARG A 34 3.29 4.67 2.72
C ARG A 34 3.87 6.07 2.49
N GLY A 35 4.67 6.25 1.43
CA GLY A 35 5.20 7.55 1.03
C GLY A 35 4.11 8.57 0.72
N GLY A 36 3.10 8.16 -0.07
CA GLY A 36 1.96 9.02 -0.40
C GLY A 36 1.13 9.44 0.81
N LEU A 37 0.94 8.54 1.78
CA LEU A 37 0.20 8.81 3.01
C LEU A 37 0.96 9.77 3.93
N LEU A 38 2.28 9.57 4.08
CA LEU A 38 3.13 10.45 4.89
C LEU A 38 3.31 11.84 4.29
N ALA A 39 3.11 11.98 2.98
CA ALA A 39 3.12 13.28 2.30
C ALA A 39 1.87 14.13 2.60
N ILE A 40 0.86 13.60 3.29
CA ILE A 40 -0.32 14.38 3.68
C ILE A 40 -0.03 15.17 4.94
N ASP A 41 -0.25 16.48 4.84
CA ASP A 41 -0.10 17.39 5.96
C ASP A 41 -1.09 17.09 7.11
N LYS A 42 -0.61 17.19 8.35
CA LYS A 42 -1.41 16.92 9.55
C LYS A 42 -2.62 17.87 9.66
N GLY A 43 -2.50 19.09 9.15
CA GLY A 43 -3.58 20.07 9.11
C GLY A 43 -4.81 19.60 8.33
N GLN A 44 -4.67 18.66 7.37
CA GLN A 44 -5.83 18.06 6.68
C GLN A 44 -6.67 17.19 7.63
N TYR A 45 -6.01 16.48 8.54
CA TYR A 45 -6.69 15.67 9.56
C TYR A 45 -7.35 16.54 10.62
N GLU A 46 -6.70 17.63 11.02
CA GLU A 46 -7.23 18.60 11.97
C GLU A 46 -8.43 19.36 11.37
N ALA A 47 -8.31 19.82 10.12
CA ALA A 47 -9.40 20.48 9.40
C ALA A 47 -10.61 19.56 9.23
N ALA A 48 -10.39 18.28 8.90
CA ALA A 48 -11.47 17.29 8.80
C ALA A 48 -12.19 17.09 10.14
N GLN A 49 -11.46 17.11 11.26
CA GLN A 49 -12.05 17.03 12.61
C GLN A 49 -12.84 18.29 12.97
N VAL A 50 -12.33 19.49 12.65
CA VAL A 50 -13.05 20.77 12.87
C VAL A 50 -14.35 20.81 12.06
N LEU A 51 -14.35 20.24 10.86
CA LEU A 51 -15.54 20.10 10.02
C LEU A 51 -16.49 18.97 10.48
N GLY A 52 -16.19 18.26 11.57
CA GLY A 52 -17.03 17.20 12.12
C GLY A 52 -17.07 15.93 11.28
N LEU A 53 -16.08 15.69 10.40
CA LEU A 53 -16.03 14.50 9.57
C LEU A 53 -15.66 13.26 10.41
N SER A 54 -16.35 12.15 10.16
CA SER A 54 -15.96 10.87 10.75
C SER A 54 -14.61 10.40 10.20
N LYS A 55 -13.93 9.49 10.90
CA LYS A 55 -12.66 8.92 10.41
C LYS A 55 -12.78 8.31 9.01
N TRP A 56 -13.88 7.62 8.74
CA TRP A 56 -14.13 7.05 7.42
C TRP A 56 -14.31 8.12 6.34
N GLN A 57 -15.05 9.19 6.64
CA GLN A 57 -15.22 10.32 5.72
C GLN A 57 -13.90 11.07 5.50
N THR A 58 -13.12 11.28 6.57
CA THR A 58 -11.79 11.89 6.49
C THR A 58 -10.90 11.08 5.56
N THR A 59 -10.80 9.78 5.78
CA THR A 59 -9.97 8.90 4.95
C THR A 59 -10.44 8.86 3.50
N THR A 60 -11.73 8.71 3.25
CA THR A 60 -12.26 8.52 1.87
C THR A 60 -12.44 9.82 1.07
N ARG A 61 -12.76 10.94 1.73
CA ARG A 61 -13.05 12.21 1.06
C ARG A 61 -11.92 13.23 1.10
N VAL A 62 -10.97 13.07 2.03
CA VAL A 62 -9.86 14.03 2.22
C VAL A 62 -8.52 13.36 1.93
N ILE A 63 -8.20 12.29 2.66
CA ILE A 63 -6.85 11.68 2.64
C ILE A 63 -6.60 10.89 1.35
N LEU A 64 -7.43 9.89 1.05
CA LEU A 64 -7.28 9.05 -0.15
C LEU A 64 -7.20 9.86 -1.46
N PRO A 65 -8.12 10.81 -1.75
CA PRO A 65 -8.03 11.56 -3.00
C PRO A 65 -6.79 12.46 -3.10
N GLN A 66 -6.18 12.86 -1.99
CA GLN A 66 -4.92 13.61 -1.99
C GLN A 66 -3.69 12.71 -2.12
N MET A 67 -3.72 11.51 -1.53
CA MET A 67 -2.66 10.52 -1.59
C MET A 67 -2.50 9.94 -3.00
N LEU A 68 -3.60 9.55 -3.63
CA LEU A 68 -3.60 8.75 -4.86
C LEU A 68 -2.83 9.38 -6.03
N PRO A 69 -2.97 10.68 -6.35
CA PRO A 69 -2.18 11.31 -7.42
C PRO A 69 -0.68 11.33 -7.13
N ARG A 70 -0.29 11.48 -5.85
CA ARG A 70 1.12 11.47 -5.43
C ARG A 70 1.71 10.07 -5.54
N SER A 71 0.98 9.06 -5.08
CA SER A 71 1.36 7.66 -5.25
C SER A 71 1.42 7.27 -6.73
N LEU A 72 0.48 7.76 -7.57
CA LEU A 72 0.47 7.49 -9.02
C LEU A 72 1.73 8.01 -9.73
N THR A 73 2.18 9.21 -9.36
CA THR A 73 3.40 9.83 -9.91
C THR A 73 4.63 8.94 -9.66
N SER A 74 4.74 8.34 -8.48
CA SER A 74 5.83 7.43 -8.12
C SER A 74 5.84 6.09 -8.89
N PHE A 75 4.77 5.73 -9.60
CA PHE A 75 4.79 4.56 -10.50
C PHE A 75 5.34 4.88 -11.89
N ILE A 76 5.41 6.16 -12.24
CA ILE A 76 5.81 6.63 -13.58
C ILE A 76 7.31 6.96 -13.60
N GLU A 77 7.87 7.33 -12.45
CA GLU A 77 9.31 7.49 -12.22
C GLU A 77 10.02 6.13 -12.04
#